data_AF-A0A9D5G2H1-F1
#
_entry.id   AF-A0A9D5G2H1-F1
#
_cell.length_a   1.000
_cell.length_b   1.000
_cell.length_c   1.000
_cell.angle_alpha   90.00
_cell.angle_beta   90.00
_cell.angle_gamma   90.00
#
_symmetry.space_group_name_H-M   'P 1'
#
loop_
_entity.id
_entity.type
_entity.pdbx_description
1 polymer ?
#
loop_
_entity_poly.entity_id
_entity_poly.type
_entity_poly.pdbx_seq_one_letter_code
_entity_poly.pdbx_strand_id
1 'polypeptide(L)'
;MSEFDILRSAAAGMDAQRAALDVAARNVAAAQATPDRGGFERLVPRYAVAAQSSPDPGPGDYEPPDDPDDRMDHVDPATSESDRPVSYLGTRVEHGGDVDAVSEMVAVLDAQRAYESNASVFDIGKRLAERTIDVGRLG
;
A
#
# COMPACT_ATOMS: atom_id res chain seq x y z
N MET A 1 -4.52 22.27 -8.05
CA MET A 1 -3.99 21.33 -7.06
C MET A 1 -3.59 22.14 -5.85
N SER A 2 -4.25 21.89 -4.72
CA SER A 2 -4.00 22.52 -3.43
C SER A 2 -2.78 21.86 -2.77
N GLU A 3 -1.98 22.58 -1.99
CA GLU A 3 -0.86 21.99 -1.22
C GLU A 3 -1.33 20.90 -0.25
N PHE A 4 -2.59 20.98 0.19
CA PHE A 4 -3.23 19.95 1.01
C PHE A 4 -3.44 18.63 0.26
N ASP A 5 -3.54 18.64 -1.07
CA ASP A 5 -3.68 17.44 -1.90
C ASP A 5 -2.36 16.64 -1.91
N ILE A 6 -1.23 17.35 -1.97
CA ILE A 6 0.11 16.73 -1.93
C ILE A 6 0.36 16.09 -0.56
N LEU A 7 0.02 16.80 0.53
CA LEU A 7 0.16 16.26 1.89
C LEU A 7 -0.74 15.04 2.12
N ARG A 8 -1.99 15.08 1.62
CA ARG A 8 -2.91 13.95 1.69
C ARG A 8 -2.39 12.76 0.89
N SER A 9 -1.82 13.00 -0.29
CA SER A 9 -1.20 11.94 -1.10
C SER A 9 0.02 11.32 -0.43
N ALA A 10 0.86 12.15 0.19
CA ALA A 10 2.01 11.66 0.95
C ALA A 10 1.57 10.81 2.15
N ALA A 11 0.56 11.27 2.90
CA ALA A 11 0.01 10.51 4.03
C ALA A 11 -0.58 9.16 3.59
N ALA A 12 -1.38 9.13 2.52
CA ALA A 12 -1.92 7.89 1.95
C ALA A 12 -0.81 6.92 1.48
N GLY A 13 0.27 7.45 0.88
CA GLY A 13 1.44 6.66 0.51
C GLY A 13 2.18 6.08 1.72
N MET A 14 2.27 6.82 2.83
CA MET A 14 2.90 6.33 4.06
C MET A 14 2.07 5.22 4.72
N ASP A 15 0.75 5.37 4.75
CA ASP A 15 -0.16 4.34 5.25
C ASP A 15 -0.02 3.05 4.42
N ALA A 16 0.05 3.19 3.09
CA ALA A 16 0.30 2.07 2.18
C ALA A 16 1.65 1.38 2.45
N GLN A 17 2.73 2.15 2.62
CA GLN A 17 4.07 1.61 2.90
C GLN A 17 4.17 0.94 4.28
N ARG A 18 3.48 1.49 5.29
CA ARG A 18 3.38 0.85 6.60
C ARG A 18 2.69 -0.50 6.50
N ALA A 19 1.64 -0.62 5.69
CA ALA A 19 1.00 -1.90 5.42
C ALA A 19 1.96 -2.88 4.72
N ALA A 20 2.75 -2.43 3.75
CA ALA A 20 3.78 -3.28 3.11
C ALA A 20 4.79 -3.83 4.11
N LEU A 21 5.26 -2.98 5.04
CA LEU A 21 6.19 -3.38 6.10
C LEU A 21 5.60 -4.45 7.02
N ASP A 22 4.35 -4.28 7.44
CA ASP A 22 3.65 -5.25 8.27
C ASP A 22 3.50 -6.60 7.55
N VAL A 23 3.18 -6.58 6.26
CA VAL A 23 3.09 -7.79 5.43
C VAL A 23 4.45 -8.48 5.31
N ALA A 24 5.52 -7.74 5.02
CA ALA A 24 6.87 -8.29 4.94
C ALA A 24 7.32 -8.91 6.28
N ALA A 25 7.01 -8.25 7.41
CA ALA A 25 7.30 -8.78 8.74
C ALA A 25 6.57 -10.10 9.02
N ARG A 26 5.29 -10.21 8.59
CA ARG A 26 4.52 -11.45 8.70
C ARG A 26 5.11 -12.58 7.85
N ASN A 27 5.58 -12.27 6.63
CA ASN A 27 6.25 -13.25 5.78
C ASN A 27 7.54 -13.77 6.42
N VAL A 28 8.37 -12.89 6.99
CA VAL A 28 9.56 -13.31 7.75
C VAL A 28 9.19 -14.22 8.92
N ALA A 29 8.16 -13.84 9.69
CA ALA A 29 7.71 -14.66 10.82
C ALA A 29 7.22 -16.04 10.37
N ALA A 30 6.46 -16.11 9.28
CA ALA A 30 5.97 -17.35 8.70
C ALA A 30 7.10 -18.23 8.14
N ALA A 31 8.10 -17.62 7.49
CA ALA A 31 9.29 -18.29 6.99
C ALA A 31 10.12 -18.92 8.12
N GLN A 32 10.31 -18.18 9.21
CA GLN A 32 11.02 -18.69 10.41
C GLN A 32 10.24 -19.80 11.12
N ALA A 33 8.90 -19.75 11.08
CA ALA A 33 8.04 -20.77 11.68
C ALA A 33 7.96 -22.05 10.84
N THR A 34 8.42 -22.04 9.59
CA THR A 34 8.30 -23.17 8.66
C THR A 34 9.65 -23.60 8.06
N PRO A 35 10.58 -24.15 8.86
CA PRO A 35 11.94 -24.47 8.36
C PRO A 35 12.00 -25.69 7.41
N ASP A 36 11.10 -26.67 7.58
CA ASP A 36 11.28 -28.02 7.02
C ASP A 36 10.04 -28.63 6.32
N ARG A 37 8.97 -27.85 6.08
CA ARG A 37 7.75 -28.38 5.44
C ARG A 37 7.09 -27.40 4.49
N GLY A 38 7.30 -27.62 3.18
CA GLY A 38 6.29 -27.32 2.16
C GLY A 38 6.16 -25.87 1.67
N GLY A 39 7.09 -24.98 2.05
CA GLY A 39 6.95 -23.55 1.77
C GLY A 39 5.87 -22.90 2.64
N PHE A 40 5.99 -21.61 2.92
CA PHE A 40 4.95 -20.84 3.60
C PHE A 40 4.16 -20.04 2.57
N GLU A 41 2.90 -19.77 2.90
CA GLU A 41 2.04 -18.89 2.11
C GLU A 41 2.56 -17.45 2.18
N ARG A 42 3.12 -16.94 1.08
CA ARG A 42 3.63 -15.56 1.05
C ARG A 42 2.46 -14.60 0.89
N LEU A 43 2.40 -13.61 1.77
CA LEU A 43 1.44 -12.52 1.68
C LEU A 43 1.99 -11.39 0.80
N VAL A 44 1.15 -10.87 -0.08
CA VAL A 44 1.46 -9.73 -0.95
C VAL A 44 0.44 -8.62 -0.73
N PRO A 45 0.87 -7.38 -0.41
CA PRO A 45 -0.06 -6.29 -0.18
C PRO A 45 -0.76 -5.86 -1.48
N ARG A 46 -2.07 -5.61 -1.42
CA ARG A 46 -2.87 -5.04 -2.51
C ARG A 46 -3.21 -3.59 -2.21
N TYR A 47 -3.19 -2.77 -3.25
CA TYR A 47 -3.55 -1.35 -3.17
C TYR A 47 -4.57 -1.00 -4.25
N ALA A 48 -5.54 -0.17 -3.89
CA ALA A 48 -6.34 0.60 -4.83
C ALA A 48 -5.68 1.96 -5.01
N VAL A 49 -5.59 2.41 -6.26
CA VAL A 49 -5.41 3.83 -6.56
C VAL A 49 -6.80 4.37 -6.86
N ALA A 50 -7.13 5.57 -6.36
CA ALA A 50 -8.36 6.23 -6.77
C ALA A 50 -8.40 6.27 -8.29
N ALA A 51 -9.30 5.49 -8.89
CA ALA A 51 -9.39 5.40 -10.34
C ALA A 51 -9.68 6.82 -10.87
N GLN A 52 -8.79 7.31 -11.73
CA GLN A 52 -9.21 8.35 -12.67
C GLN A 52 -10.41 7.76 -13.39
N SER A 53 -11.59 8.34 -13.20
CA SER A 53 -12.89 7.80 -13.56
C SER A 53 -12.81 6.90 -14.79
N SER A 54 -12.86 5.58 -14.59
CA SER A 54 -13.01 4.65 -15.70
C SER A 54 -14.33 5.01 -16.40
N PRO A 55 -14.36 5.08 -17.75
CA PRO A 55 -15.62 5.18 -18.47
C PRO A 55 -16.52 4.04 -18.02
N ASP A 56 -17.77 4.36 -17.69
CA ASP A 56 -18.83 3.40 -17.36
C ASP A 56 -18.80 2.27 -18.41
N PRO A 57 -18.54 1.00 -18.02
CA PRO A 57 -18.55 -0.09 -18.98
C PRO A 57 -19.97 -0.18 -19.53
N GLY A 58 -20.10 -0.06 -20.85
CA GLY A 58 -21.39 -0.20 -21.51
C GLY A 58 -22.03 -1.55 -21.15
N PRO A 59 -23.36 -1.68 -21.30
CA PRO A 59 -24.15 -2.80 -20.76
C PRO A 59 -23.87 -4.19 -21.38
N GLY A 60 -22.72 -4.41 -22.03
CA GLY A 60 -22.30 -5.66 -22.66
C GLY A 60 -20.94 -6.22 -22.22
N ASP A 61 -20.13 -5.49 -21.45
CA ASP A 61 -18.72 -5.86 -21.20
C ASP A 61 -18.49 -6.48 -19.80
N TYR A 62 -19.43 -7.28 -19.30
CA TYR A 62 -19.21 -8.05 -18.08
C TYR A 62 -18.58 -9.40 -18.40
N GLU A 63 -17.24 -9.46 -18.37
CA GLU A 63 -16.50 -10.72 -18.39
C GLU A 63 -16.29 -11.19 -16.94
N PRO A 64 -16.83 -12.35 -16.54
CA PRO A 64 -16.63 -12.87 -15.19
C PRO A 64 -15.13 -13.11 -14.92
N PRO A 65 -14.60 -12.75 -13.75
CA PRO A 65 -13.21 -13.04 -13.42
C PRO A 65 -12.95 -14.56 -13.37
N ASP A 66 -11.78 -14.98 -13.86
CA ASP A 66 -11.34 -16.39 -13.95
C ASP A 66 -11.12 -17.05 -12.57
N ASP A 67 -10.97 -16.26 -11.50
CA ASP A 67 -10.62 -16.73 -10.16
C ASP A 67 -11.67 -16.28 -9.12
N PRO A 68 -12.36 -17.23 -8.43
CA PRO A 68 -13.37 -16.91 -7.42
C PRO A 68 -12.81 -16.18 -6.17
N ASP A 69 -11.49 -16.21 -5.95
CA ASP A 69 -10.82 -15.45 -4.89
C ASP A 69 -10.48 -14.00 -5.29
N ASP A 70 -10.71 -13.62 -6.56
CA ASP A 70 -10.71 -12.21 -7.00
C ASP A 70 -12.10 -11.57 -6.87
N ARG A 71 -12.99 -12.17 -6.08
CA ARG A 71 -14.19 -11.49 -5.62
C ARG A 71 -13.75 -10.20 -4.96
N MET A 72 -14.07 -9.10 -5.63
CA MET A 72 -14.06 -7.77 -5.07
C MET A 72 -14.74 -7.87 -3.70
N ASP A 73 -13.95 -7.82 -2.62
CA ASP A 73 -14.49 -7.47 -1.32
C ASP A 73 -15.09 -6.09 -1.54
N HIS A 74 -16.41 -6.07 -1.74
CA HIS A 74 -17.19 -4.86 -1.85
C HIS A 74 -16.98 -4.13 -0.53
N VAL A 75 -16.05 -3.18 -0.54
CA VAL A 75 -15.85 -2.24 0.56
C VAL A 75 -17.19 -1.53 0.72
N ASP A 76 -17.83 -1.75 1.87
CA ASP A 76 -19.05 -1.07 2.26
C ASP A 76 -18.86 0.46 2.09
N PRO A 77 -19.65 1.14 1.25
CA PRO A 77 -19.48 2.58 0.96
C PRO A 77 -19.87 3.49 2.13
N ALA A 78 -20.08 2.96 3.34
CA ALA A 78 -20.48 3.72 4.52
C ALA A 78 -19.30 4.38 5.26
N THR A 79 -18.05 4.15 4.84
CA THR A 79 -16.89 4.94 5.28
C THR A 79 -16.27 5.56 4.04
N SER A 80 -16.54 6.83 3.79
CA SER A 80 -16.02 7.58 2.63
C SER A 80 -14.49 7.69 2.68
N GLU A 81 -13.78 6.63 2.29
CA GLU A 81 -12.35 6.59 1.95
C GLU A 81 -12.08 7.01 0.49
N SER A 82 -13.14 7.31 -0.28
CA SER A 82 -13.13 7.55 -1.72
C SER A 82 -12.34 8.78 -2.22
N ASP A 83 -11.66 9.51 -1.32
CA ASP A 83 -10.87 10.71 -1.65
C ASP A 83 -9.38 10.56 -1.25
N ARG A 84 -8.95 9.33 -0.93
CA ARG A 84 -7.53 9.02 -0.77
C ARG A 84 -6.95 8.52 -2.09
N PRO A 85 -5.79 9.06 -2.52
CA PRO A 85 -5.22 8.68 -3.81
C PRO A 85 -4.74 7.23 -3.84
N VAL A 86 -4.39 6.66 -2.67
CA VAL A 86 -4.03 5.24 -2.52
C VAL A 86 -4.70 4.70 -1.25
N SER A 87 -5.30 3.51 -1.35
CA SER A 87 -5.83 2.77 -0.21
C SER A 87 -5.30 1.33 -0.20
N TYR A 88 -5.04 0.80 0.99
CA TYR A 88 -4.61 -0.58 1.17
C TYR A 88 -5.84 -1.49 1.24
N LEU A 89 -5.92 -2.46 0.34
CA LEU A 89 -7.06 -3.37 0.19
C LEU A 89 -6.89 -4.69 0.97
N GLY A 90 -5.81 -4.84 1.72
CA GLY A 90 -5.45 -6.11 2.38
C GLY A 90 -4.37 -6.89 1.62
N THR A 91 -4.24 -8.17 1.95
CA THR A 91 -3.21 -9.06 1.38
C THR A 91 -3.83 -10.10 0.47
N ARG A 92 -3.15 -10.41 -0.64
CA ARG A 92 -3.36 -11.67 -1.38
C ARG A 92 -2.36 -12.71 -0.90
N VAL A 93 -2.76 -13.97 -0.92
CA VAL A 93 -1.83 -15.08 -0.74
C VAL A 93 -1.26 -15.46 -2.10
N GLU A 94 0.07 -15.47 -2.22
CA GLU A 94 0.74 -16.06 -3.36
C GLU A 94 1.08 -17.52 -3.07
N HIS A 95 0.51 -18.41 -3.87
CA HIS A 95 0.84 -19.83 -3.89
C HIS A 95 1.86 -20.06 -5.01
N GLY A 96 3.09 -20.45 -4.66
CA GLY A 96 4.08 -20.87 -5.66
C GLY A 96 5.41 -20.14 -5.53
N GLY A 97 6.30 -20.75 -4.78
CA GLY A 97 7.71 -20.39 -4.72
C GLY A 97 8.31 -20.99 -3.46
N ASP A 98 9.45 -21.67 -3.59
CA ASP A 98 10.30 -21.99 -2.44
C ASP A 98 10.88 -20.66 -1.92
N VAL A 99 10.07 -19.93 -1.16
CA VAL A 99 10.47 -18.67 -0.53
C VAL A 99 11.23 -19.03 0.74
N ASP A 100 12.49 -18.59 0.81
CA ASP A 100 13.36 -18.83 1.95
C ASP A 100 13.35 -17.66 2.94
N ALA A 101 13.58 -17.95 4.22
CA ALA A 101 13.62 -16.95 5.29
C ALA A 101 14.66 -15.86 5.05
N VAL A 102 15.80 -16.18 4.43
CA VAL A 102 16.83 -15.17 4.10
C VAL A 102 16.30 -14.15 3.10
N SER A 103 15.54 -14.60 2.09
CA SER A 103 14.97 -13.71 1.07
C SER A 103 13.97 -12.73 1.68
N GLU A 104 13.12 -13.19 2.59
CA GLU A 104 12.16 -12.31 3.28
C GLU A 104 12.85 -11.34 4.26
N MET A 105 13.94 -11.75 4.92
CA MET A 105 14.70 -10.83 5.76
C MET A 105 15.33 -9.69 4.94
N VAL A 106 15.82 -9.99 3.73
CA VAL A 106 16.29 -8.96 2.79
C VAL A 106 15.14 -8.05 2.38
N ALA A 107 13.97 -8.60 2.07
CA ALA A 107 12.78 -7.81 1.74
C ALA A 107 12.37 -6.86 2.88
N VAL A 108 12.47 -7.30 4.14
CA VAL A 108 12.22 -6.43 5.31
C VAL A 108 13.25 -5.31 5.41
N LEU A 109 14.55 -5.62 5.23
CA LEU A 109 15.61 -4.60 5.28
C LEU A 109 15.42 -3.54 4.20
N ASP A 110 15.11 -3.96 2.98
CA ASP A 110 14.83 -3.03 1.86
C ASP A 110 13.61 -2.16 2.16
N ALA A 111 12.55 -2.76 2.70
CA ALA A 111 11.35 -2.04 3.09
C ALA A 111 11.62 -1.03 4.22
N GLN A 112 12.43 -1.40 5.23
CA GLN A 112 12.82 -0.51 6.33
C GLN A 112 13.61 0.69 5.81
N ARG A 113 14.62 0.44 4.96
CA ARG A 113 15.43 1.51 4.36
C ARG A 113 14.59 2.45 3.49
N ALA A 114 13.65 1.90 2.72
CA ALA A 114 12.71 2.70 1.93
C ALA A 114 11.82 3.56 2.82
N TYR A 115 11.28 3.01 3.92
CA TYR A 115 10.45 3.74 4.87
C TYR A 115 11.22 4.87 5.55
N GLU A 116 12.45 4.64 6.01
CA GLU A 116 13.28 5.68 6.62
C GLU A 116 13.58 6.82 5.65
N SER A 117 13.93 6.49 4.40
CA SER A 117 14.14 7.47 3.33
C SER A 117 12.86 8.30 3.08
N ASN A 118 11.70 7.65 3.02
CA ASN A 118 10.44 8.33 2.74
C ASN A 118 9.97 9.19 3.92
N ALA A 119 10.16 8.73 5.15
CA ALA A 119 9.91 9.53 6.35
C ALA A 119 10.77 10.80 6.36
N SER A 120 12.04 10.70 5.94
CA SER A 120 12.92 11.86 5.81
C SER A 120 12.41 12.87 4.76
N VAL A 121 11.99 12.39 3.59
CA VAL A 121 11.41 13.25 2.53
C VAL A 121 10.13 13.92 3.01
N PHE A 122 9.27 13.20 3.73
CA PHE A 122 8.05 13.76 4.30
C PHE A 122 8.34 14.87 5.31
N ASP A 123 9.29 14.66 6.22
CA ASP A 123 9.69 15.68 7.19
C ASP A 123 10.26 16.94 6.52
N ILE A 124 11.04 16.78 5.44
CA ILE A 124 11.51 17.90 4.62
C ILE A 124 10.32 18.64 4.00
N GLY A 125 9.37 17.91 3.42
CA GLY A 125 8.14 18.47 2.86
C GLY A 125 7.31 19.24 3.87
N LYS A 126 7.15 18.70 5.08
CA LYS A 126 6.45 19.36 6.20
C LYS A 126 7.10 20.70 6.55
N ARG A 127 8.42 20.72 6.72
CA ARG A 127 9.17 21.95 7.04
C ARG A 127 9.05 23.00 5.93
N LEU A 128 9.06 22.57 4.67
CA LEU A 128 8.84 23.47 3.53
C LEU A 128 7.42 24.05 3.56
N ALA A 129 6.40 23.21 3.77
CA ALA A 129 5.01 23.65 3.87
C ALA A 129 4.79 24.64 5.04
N GLU A 130 5.34 24.34 6.22
CA GLU A 130 5.28 25.23 7.38
C GLU A 130 5.88 26.61 7.07
N ARG A 131 7.07 26.65 6.44
CA ARG A 131 7.71 27.90 6.02
C ARG A 131 6.89 28.66 4.98
N THR A 132 6.29 27.97 4.01
CA THR A 132 5.44 28.61 3.00
C THR A 132 4.21 29.26 3.64
N ILE A 133 3.58 28.58 4.62
CA ILE A 133 2.45 29.12 5.37
C ILE A 133 2.88 30.35 6.18
N ASP A 134 4.03 30.30 6.85
CA ASP A 134 4.55 31.43 7.63
C ASP A 134 4.86 32.64 6.75
N VAL A 135 5.43 32.43 5.55
CA VAL A 135 5.67 33.51 4.57
C VAL A 135 4.36 34.07 4.03
N GLY A 136 3.39 33.21 3.71
CA GLY A 136 2.06 33.63 3.24
C GLY A 136 1.22 34.37 4.28
N ARG A 137 1.48 34.15 5.58
CA ARG A 137 0.82 34.88 6.68
C ARG A 137 1.39 36.29 6.90
N LEU A 138 2.63 36.54 6.44
CA LEU A 138 3.30 37.84 6.56
C LEU A 138 3.06 38.77 5.36
N GLY A 139 2.36 38.29 4.32
CA GLY A 139 2.01 39.03 3.10
C GLY A 139 0.60 39.60 3.11
#